data_AF-A0A1E8B432-F1
#
_entry.id   AF-A0A1E8B432-F1
#
_cell.length_a   1.000
_cell.length_b   1.000
_cell.length_c   1.000
_cell.angle_alpha   90.00
_cell.angle_beta   90.00
_cell.angle_gamma   90.00
#
_symmetry.space_group_name_H-M   'P 1'
#
loop_
_entity.id
_entity.type
_entity.pdbx_description
1 polymer ?
#
loop_
_entity_poly.entity_id
_entity_poly.type
_entity_poly.pdbx_seq_one_letter_code
_entity_poly.pdbx_strand_id
1 'polypeptide(L)'
;MDVIEIDLEDEMTKEMFIRVIKDIYPSGCYIYALIPENENELLSYLPESFVRATKIKMNSFPKSYGVAGYINDINYEFVYYFYEYEHLIEYVFSASELTANLFKELKSWKDLYSYFEEKRINHLSMGPDQQWLLHYT
;
A
#
# COMPACT_ATOMS: atom_id res chain seq x y z
N MET A 1 -3.26 -11.74 15.11
CA MET A 1 -2.94 -11.71 13.68
C MET A 1 -1.49 -12.14 13.64
N ASP A 2 -1.23 -13.20 12.91
CA ASP A 2 0.11 -13.76 12.78
C ASP A 2 0.84 -13.00 11.69
N VAL A 3 2.17 -12.90 11.79
CA VAL A 3 3.01 -12.17 10.84
C VAL A 3 4.03 -13.14 10.26
N ILE A 4 4.06 -13.22 8.93
CA ILE A 4 5.02 -14.02 8.17
C ILE A 4 5.92 -13.06 7.40
N GLU A 5 7.22 -13.22 7.58
CA GLU A 5 8.25 -12.53 6.79
C GLU A 5 8.50 -13.31 5.50
N ILE A 6 8.52 -12.60 4.37
CA ILE A 6 8.79 -13.16 3.04
C ILE A 6 10.00 -12.42 2.48
N ASP A 7 11.14 -13.09 2.45
CA ASP A 7 12.39 -12.50 1.94
C ASP A 7 12.25 -12.12 0.46
N LEU A 8 12.72 -10.92 0.15
CA LEU A 8 12.88 -10.42 -1.21
C LEU A 8 14.34 -10.63 -1.62
N GLU A 9 14.56 -11.22 -2.79
CA GLU A 9 15.91 -11.40 -3.34
C GLU A 9 16.59 -10.05 -3.61
N ASP A 10 17.92 -9.97 -3.41
CA ASP A 10 18.70 -8.74 -3.59
C ASP A 10 18.57 -8.14 -5.01
N GLU A 11 18.44 -8.97 -6.04
CA GLU A 11 18.26 -8.57 -7.44
C GLU A 11 16.79 -8.68 -7.89
N MET A 12 15.87 -8.18 -7.05
CA MET A 12 14.42 -8.22 -7.32
C MET A 12 14.06 -7.52 -8.64
N THR A 13 13.58 -8.28 -9.64
CA THR A 13 12.99 -7.70 -10.86
C THR A 13 11.49 -7.45 -10.70
N LYS A 14 10.94 -6.62 -11.58
CA LYS A 14 9.49 -6.41 -11.69
C LYS A 14 8.71 -7.71 -11.79
N GLU A 15 9.13 -8.63 -12.66
CA GLU A 15 8.46 -9.89 -12.89
C GLU A 15 8.52 -10.81 -11.67
N MET A 16 9.66 -10.81 -10.95
CA MET A 16 9.83 -11.57 -9.72
C MET A 16 8.90 -11.05 -8.63
N PHE A 17 8.88 -9.73 -8.42
CA PHE A 17 8.01 -9.10 -7.42
C PHE A 17 6.53 -9.36 -7.72
N ILE A 18 6.10 -9.16 -8.96
CA ILE A 18 4.73 -9.46 -9.40
C ILE A 18 4.37 -10.94 -9.11
N ARG A 19 5.33 -11.86 -9.30
CA ARG A 19 5.11 -13.28 -9.03
C ARG A 19 4.90 -13.55 -7.54
N VAL A 20 5.71 -12.95 -6.66
CA VAL A 20 5.52 -13.04 -5.20
C VAL A 20 4.13 -12.53 -4.80
N ILE A 21 3.71 -11.37 -5.31
CA ILE A 21 2.38 -10.82 -5.00
C ILE A 21 1.26 -11.72 -5.55
N LYS A 22 1.42 -12.29 -6.76
CA LYS A 22 0.46 -13.24 -7.35
C LYS A 22 0.31 -14.52 -6.54
N ASP A 23 1.40 -15.04 -5.98
CA ASP A 23 1.36 -16.26 -5.18
C ASP A 23 0.57 -16.06 -3.88
N ILE A 24 0.58 -14.83 -3.33
CA ILE A 24 -0.19 -14.45 -2.13
C ILE A 24 -1.64 -14.09 -2.48
N TYR A 25 -1.84 -13.31 -3.54
CA TYR A 25 -3.14 -12.80 -3.95
C TYR A 25 -3.44 -13.21 -5.39
N PRO A 26 -3.82 -14.45 -5.71
CA PRO A 26 -3.91 -14.95 -7.10
C PRO A 26 -5.02 -14.34 -7.96
N SER A 27 -5.96 -13.63 -7.35
CA SER A 27 -7.11 -13.00 -8.03
C SER A 27 -6.97 -11.48 -8.19
N GLY A 28 -5.77 -10.94 -7.96
CA GLY A 28 -5.52 -9.50 -7.85
C GLY A 28 -5.60 -8.99 -6.41
N CYS A 29 -5.19 -7.74 -6.22
CA CYS A 29 -5.22 -7.07 -4.92
C CYS A 29 -5.60 -5.60 -5.04
N TYR A 30 -6.17 -5.07 -3.96
CA TYR A 30 -6.23 -3.65 -3.72
C TYR A 30 -4.88 -3.15 -3.20
N ILE A 31 -4.42 -2.03 -3.73
CA ILE A 31 -3.29 -1.28 -3.20
C ILE A 31 -3.85 -0.05 -2.54
N TYR A 32 -3.69 0.04 -1.23
CA TYR A 32 -4.02 1.22 -0.44
C TYR A 32 -2.76 2.04 -0.26
N ALA A 33 -2.82 3.34 -0.51
CA ALA A 33 -1.63 4.19 -0.40
C ALA A 33 -1.94 5.57 0.17
N LEU A 34 -0.94 6.12 0.88
CA LEU A 34 -0.85 7.51 1.29
C LEU A 34 0.36 8.14 0.61
N ILE A 35 0.07 9.06 -0.30
CA ILE A 35 1.08 9.75 -1.09
C ILE A 35 1.26 11.17 -0.54
N PRO A 36 2.48 11.59 -0.16
CA PRO A 36 2.70 12.94 0.35
C PRO A 36 2.30 14.01 -0.66
N GLU A 37 1.70 15.11 -0.19
CA GLU A 37 1.27 16.20 -1.08
C GLU A 37 2.42 16.94 -1.77
N ASN A 38 3.62 16.86 -1.20
CA ASN A 38 4.82 17.45 -1.80
C ASN A 38 5.40 16.60 -2.95
N GLU A 39 4.97 15.34 -3.10
CA GLU A 39 5.37 14.45 -4.21
C GLU A 39 4.52 14.73 -5.46
N ASN A 40 4.61 15.97 -5.97
CA ASN A 40 3.83 16.44 -7.12
C ASN A 40 4.03 15.56 -8.36
N GLU A 41 5.25 15.10 -8.58
CA GLU A 41 5.60 14.21 -9.70
C GLU A 41 4.84 12.89 -9.58
N LEU A 42 4.96 12.20 -8.44
CA LEU A 42 4.26 10.94 -8.18
C LEU A 42 2.75 11.09 -8.32
N LEU A 43 2.18 12.17 -7.75
CA LEU A 43 0.75 12.47 -7.83
C LEU A 43 0.27 12.71 -9.27
N SER A 44 1.13 13.25 -10.14
CA SER A 44 0.83 13.50 -11.55
C SER A 44 0.89 12.25 -12.42
N TYR A 45 1.70 11.26 -12.03
CA TYR A 45 1.83 9.97 -12.72
C TYR A 45 0.88 8.90 -12.20
N LEU A 46 0.06 9.23 -11.20
CA LEU A 46 -0.95 8.29 -10.72
C LEU A 46 -1.88 7.88 -11.86
N PRO A 47 -2.15 6.57 -11.99
CA PRO A 47 -3.06 6.08 -13.02
C PRO A 47 -4.48 6.63 -12.79
N GLU A 48 -5.25 6.76 -13.87
CA GLU A 48 -6.65 7.23 -13.79
C GLU A 48 -7.53 6.30 -12.93
N SER A 49 -7.15 5.03 -12.81
CA SER A 49 -7.78 4.04 -11.94
C SER A 49 -7.51 4.23 -10.45
N PHE A 50 -6.61 5.15 -10.06
CA PHE A 50 -6.37 5.47 -8.67
C PHE A 50 -7.51 6.34 -8.10
N VAL A 51 -8.25 5.77 -7.15
CA VAL A 51 -9.35 6.45 -6.46
C VAL A 51 -8.80 7.27 -5.30
N ARG A 52 -8.75 8.60 -5.50
CA ARG A 52 -8.41 9.56 -4.44
C ARG A 52 -9.58 9.66 -3.46
N ALA A 53 -9.37 9.26 -2.20
CA ALA A 53 -10.45 9.15 -1.24
C ALA A 53 -10.52 10.34 -0.27
N THR A 54 -9.39 10.71 0.35
CA THR A 54 -9.33 11.85 1.28
C THR A 54 -7.91 12.38 1.41
N LYS A 55 -7.75 13.50 2.13
CA LYS A 55 -6.47 13.98 2.61
C LYS A 55 -6.35 13.66 4.09
N ILE A 56 -5.27 13.00 4.48
CA ILE A 56 -4.98 12.67 5.89
C ILE A 56 -3.62 13.20 6.31
N LYS A 57 -3.44 13.34 7.61
CA LYS A 57 -2.19 13.81 8.18
C LYS A 57 -1.16 12.68 8.17
N MET A 58 0.05 12.98 7.73
CA MET A 58 1.18 12.04 7.77
C MET A 58 1.88 12.07 9.13
N ASN A 59 2.51 10.96 9.48
CA ASN A 59 3.35 10.84 10.68
C ASN A 59 4.78 11.37 10.42
N SER A 60 4.90 12.56 9.83
CA SER A 60 6.18 13.19 9.48
C SER A 60 6.51 14.43 10.32
N PHE A 61 7.80 14.81 10.36
CA PHE A 61 8.25 16.12 10.84
C PHE A 61 9.04 16.87 9.75
N PRO A 62 8.66 18.11 9.38
CA PRO A 62 7.51 18.87 9.87
C PRO A 62 6.18 18.19 9.50
N LYS A 63 5.10 18.60 10.19
CA LYS A 63 3.76 18.04 9.94
C LYS A 63 3.39 18.26 8.47
N SER A 64 3.07 17.19 7.77
CA SER A 64 2.63 17.22 6.38
C SER A 64 1.31 16.45 6.21
N TYR A 65 0.72 16.58 5.02
CA TYR A 65 -0.48 15.87 4.61
C TYR A 65 -0.16 15.03 3.38
N GLY A 66 -0.95 13.98 3.21
CA GLY A 66 -0.90 13.14 2.02
C GLY A 66 -2.31 12.83 1.51
N VAL A 67 -2.37 12.47 0.24
CA VAL A 67 -3.58 11.97 -0.42
C VAL A 67 -3.68 10.48 -0.17
N ALA A 68 -4.68 10.07 0.62
CA ALA A 68 -5.03 8.68 0.81
C ALA A 68 -5.97 8.22 -0.30
N GLY A 69 -5.71 7.04 -0.83
CA GLY A 69 -6.52 6.45 -1.87
C GLY A 69 -6.22 4.99 -2.08
N TYR A 70 -6.82 4.44 -3.12
CA TYR A 70 -6.64 3.04 -3.46
C TYR A 70 -6.77 2.79 -4.95
N ILE A 71 -6.22 1.66 -5.37
CA ILE A 71 -6.40 1.11 -6.71
C ILE A 71 -6.74 -0.37 -6.60
N ASN A 72 -7.68 -0.83 -7.42
CA ASN A 72 -7.95 -2.26 -7.60
C ASN A 72 -7.04 -2.77 -8.73
N ASP A 73 -5.96 -3.44 -8.38
CA ASP A 73 -4.93 -3.89 -9.32
C ASP A 73 -5.09 -5.38 -9.64
N ILE A 74 -6.12 -5.70 -10.43
CA ILE A 74 -6.42 -7.08 -10.84
C ILE A 74 -5.38 -7.67 -11.81
N ASN A 75 -4.63 -6.80 -12.51
CA ASN A 75 -3.66 -7.20 -13.53
C ASN A 75 -2.20 -7.07 -13.04
N TYR A 76 -1.98 -6.64 -11.79
CA TYR A 76 -0.65 -6.41 -11.21
C TYR A 76 0.19 -5.41 -12.02
N GLU A 77 -0.47 -4.41 -12.60
CA GLU A 77 0.17 -3.38 -13.40
C GLU A 77 0.91 -2.37 -12.52
N PHE A 78 0.46 -2.20 -11.27
CA PHE A 78 0.87 -1.14 -10.36
C PHE A 78 1.61 -1.64 -9.12
N VAL A 79 1.50 -2.93 -8.75
CA VAL A 79 2.19 -3.45 -7.55
C VAL A 79 3.68 -3.11 -7.49
N TYR A 80 4.38 -3.19 -8.63
CA TYR A 80 5.81 -2.86 -8.70
C TYR A 80 6.07 -1.35 -8.67
N TYR A 81 5.15 -0.54 -9.20
CA TYR A 81 5.25 0.91 -9.06
C TYR A 81 5.24 1.31 -7.58
N PHE A 82 4.31 0.78 -6.79
CA PHE A 82 4.27 1.08 -5.36
C PHE A 82 5.49 0.55 -4.59
N TYR A 83 6.07 -0.56 -5.04
CA TYR A 83 7.34 -1.07 -4.54
C TYR A 83 8.50 -0.10 -4.78
N GLU A 84 8.69 0.39 -6.01
CA GLU A 84 9.79 1.31 -6.36
C GLU A 84 9.75 2.62 -5.58
N TYR A 85 8.55 3.09 -5.25
CA TYR A 85 8.33 4.35 -4.55
C TYR A 85 8.13 4.20 -3.03
N GLU A 86 8.40 3.03 -2.45
CA GLU A 86 8.16 2.76 -1.03
C GLU A 86 8.81 3.78 -0.08
N HIS A 87 10.03 4.22 -0.40
CA HIS A 87 10.74 5.23 0.40
C HIS A 87 10.05 6.60 0.43
N LEU A 88 9.07 6.86 -0.45
CA LEU A 88 8.31 8.11 -0.52
C LEU A 88 6.87 7.97 -0.04
N ILE A 89 6.30 6.77 0.01
CA ILE A 89 4.87 6.57 0.24
C ILE A 89 4.60 5.47 1.25
N GLU A 90 3.52 5.62 2.02
CA GLU A 90 3.02 4.52 2.83
C GLU A 90 1.99 3.73 2.01
N TYR A 91 2.07 2.40 2.00
CA TYR A 91 1.10 1.57 1.30
C TYR A 91 0.93 0.18 1.92
N VAL A 92 -0.21 -0.46 1.62
CA VAL A 92 -0.50 -1.86 1.95
C VAL A 92 -1.24 -2.53 0.81
N PHE A 93 -0.98 -3.81 0.58
CA PHE A 93 -1.77 -4.65 -0.32
C PHE A 93 -2.79 -5.47 0.46
N SER A 94 -3.97 -5.70 -0.12
CA SER A 94 -4.96 -6.62 0.43
C SER A 94 -5.88 -7.18 -0.64
N ALA A 95 -6.39 -8.38 -0.44
CA ALA A 95 -7.48 -8.92 -1.27
C ALA A 95 -8.85 -8.29 -0.94
N SER A 96 -8.99 -7.63 0.21
CA SER A 96 -10.26 -7.09 0.68
C SER A 96 -10.51 -5.68 0.18
N GLU A 97 -11.69 -5.46 -0.40
CA GLU A 97 -12.17 -4.12 -0.74
C GLU A 97 -12.61 -3.36 0.53
N LEU A 98 -11.92 -2.26 0.81
CA LEU A 98 -12.33 -1.29 1.80
C LEU A 98 -13.30 -0.28 1.20
N THR A 99 -14.36 0.03 1.94
CA THR A 99 -15.36 1.01 1.49
C THR A 99 -14.77 2.43 1.46
N ALA A 100 -15.19 3.25 0.50
CA ALA A 100 -14.82 4.67 0.44
C ALA A 100 -15.20 5.47 1.71
N ASN A 101 -16.17 4.98 2.51
CA ASN A 101 -16.54 5.60 3.77
C ASN A 101 -15.45 5.42 4.84
N LEU A 102 -14.74 4.29 4.86
CA LEU A 102 -13.63 4.08 5.78
C LEU A 102 -12.59 5.19 5.64
N PHE A 103 -12.22 5.53 4.40
CA PHE A 103 -11.23 6.58 4.12
C PHE A 103 -11.62 7.93 4.71
N LYS A 104 -12.91 8.26 4.77
CA LYS A 104 -13.38 9.53 5.34
C LYS A 104 -13.22 9.60 6.87
N GLU A 105 -13.12 8.45 7.53
CA GLU A 105 -12.97 8.34 8.98
C GLU A 105 -11.49 8.32 9.41
N LEU A 106 -10.57 8.01 8.48
CA LEU A 106 -9.13 8.01 8.74
C LEU A 106 -8.63 9.43 9.07
N LYS A 107 -7.88 9.57 10.16
CA LYS A 107 -7.19 10.82 10.54
C LYS A 107 -5.70 10.74 10.23
N SER A 108 -5.15 9.53 10.23
CA SER A 108 -3.75 9.21 9.95
C SER A 108 -3.64 7.82 9.31
N TRP A 109 -2.49 7.52 8.69
CA TRP A 109 -2.24 6.19 8.14
C TRP A 109 -2.23 5.08 9.19
N LYS A 110 -1.81 5.41 10.41
CA LYS A 110 -1.88 4.49 11.55
C LYS A 110 -3.30 3.99 11.81
N ASP A 111 -4.31 4.83 11.60
CA ASP A 111 -5.71 4.43 11.77
C ASP A 111 -6.11 3.35 10.74
N LEU A 112 -5.53 3.38 9.54
CA LEU A 112 -5.74 2.34 8.54
C LEU A 112 -5.12 1.03 9.01
N TYR A 113 -3.83 1.02 9.40
CA TYR A 113 -3.18 -0.16 9.95
C TYR A 113 -3.98 -0.75 11.12
N SER A 114 -4.35 0.07 12.12
CA SER A 114 -5.19 -0.38 13.24
C SER A 114 -6.52 -0.98 12.78
N TYR A 115 -7.16 -0.41 11.76
CA TYR A 115 -8.38 -1.00 11.19
C TYR A 115 -8.14 -2.40 10.64
N PHE A 116 -7.06 -2.62 9.89
CA PHE A 116 -6.71 -3.94 9.37
C PHE A 116 -6.51 -4.96 10.50
N GLU A 117 -5.77 -4.59 11.56
CA GLU A 117 -5.51 -5.49 12.70
C GLU A 117 -6.80 -5.82 13.48
N GLU A 118 -7.59 -4.80 13.81
CA GLU A 118 -8.84 -4.94 14.57
C GLU A 118 -9.88 -5.78 13.84
N LYS A 119 -9.96 -5.61 12.51
CA LYS A 119 -10.86 -6.38 11.65
C LYS A 119 -10.27 -7.70 11.18
N ARG A 120 -9.02 -8.00 11.51
CA ARG A 120 -8.28 -9.19 11.04
C ARG A 120 -8.36 -9.32 9.52
N ILE A 121 -8.10 -8.22 8.83
CA ILE A 121 -8.03 -8.19 7.38
C ILE A 121 -6.61 -8.55 6.99
N ASN A 122 -6.47 -9.61 6.20
CA ASN A 122 -5.17 -10.02 5.72
C ASN A 122 -4.60 -8.94 4.79
N HIS A 123 -3.36 -8.58 5.03
CA HIS A 123 -2.67 -7.56 4.25
C HIS A 123 -1.18 -7.81 4.21
N LEU A 124 -0.54 -7.14 3.26
CA LEU A 124 0.89 -7.20 3.03
C LEU A 124 1.42 -5.78 3.09
N SER A 125 2.49 -5.55 3.86
CA SER A 125 3.24 -4.30 3.84
C SER A 125 4.71 -4.57 3.52
N MET A 126 5.44 -3.51 3.20
CA MET A 126 6.89 -3.60 3.08
C MET A 126 7.54 -3.61 4.45
N GLY A 127 8.52 -4.50 4.63
CA GLY A 127 9.44 -4.46 5.76
C GLY A 127 10.49 -3.35 5.59
N PRO A 128 11.24 -3.04 6.66
CA PRO A 128 12.36 -2.11 6.58
C PRO A 128 13.32 -2.40 5.41
N ASP A 129 13.84 -1.35 4.79
CA ASP A 129 14.87 -1.40 3.74
C ASP A 129 14.50 -2.24 2.51
N GLN A 130 13.21 -2.53 2.28
CA GLN A 130 12.69 -3.32 1.15
C GLN A 130 13.25 -4.75 1.06
N GLN A 131 13.73 -5.30 2.18
CA GLN A 131 14.37 -6.62 2.21
C GLN A 131 13.37 -7.77 2.37
N TRP A 132 12.20 -7.51 2.94
CA TRP A 132 11.16 -8.51 3.10
C TRP A 132 9.77 -7.89 3.02
N LEU A 133 8.77 -8.71 2.69
CA LEU A 133 7.37 -8.37 2.86
C LEU A 133 6.88 -8.90 4.20
N LEU A 134 6.00 -8.14 4.85
CA LEU A 134 5.29 -8.55 6.06
C LEU A 134 3.87 -8.96 5.69
N HIS A 135 3.58 -10.26 5.74
CA HIS A 135 2.25 -10.80 5.48
C HIS A 135 1.52 -11.04 6.79
N TYR A 136 0.44 -10.28 7.00
CA TYR A 136 -0.40 -10.35 8.18
C TYR A 136 -1.62 -11.24 7.89
N THR A 137 -1.80 -12.29 8.70
CA THR A 137 -2.87 -13.31 8.53
C THR A 137 -3.68 -13.59 9.79
#